data_AF-A0A497S6A6-F1
#
_entry.id   AF-A0A497S6A6-F1
#
_cell.length_a   1.000
_cell.length_b   1.000
_cell.length_c   1.000
_cell.angle_alpha   90.00
_cell.angle_beta   90.00
_cell.angle_gamma   90.00
#
_symmetry.space_group_name_H-M   'P 1'
#
loop_
_entity.id
_entity.type
_entity.pdbx_description
1 polymer ?
#
loop_
_entity_poly.entity_id
_entity_poly.type
_entity_poly.pdbx_seq_one_letter_code
_entity_poly.pdbx_strand_id
1 'polypeptide(L)'
;MYSVSNLFTITDAGIAIAGIAIALMIMSSLVRRATVDMEKMKEIKNKLKEHQEVMKKASRSGDIKKMQRAQEEIMKLTMENLKQSLKPMSITIIPFI
;
A
#
# COMPACT_ATOMS: atom_id res chain seq x y z
N MET A 1 35.38 17.41 0.17
CA MET A 1 34.55 18.24 -0.72
C MET A 1 34.79 17.83 -2.17
N TYR A 2 33.90 17.01 -2.74
CA TYR A 2 34.00 16.56 -4.13
C TYR A 2 33.02 17.39 -4.97
N SER A 3 33.55 18.19 -5.89
CA SER A 3 32.75 19.06 -6.77
C SER A 3 32.34 18.28 -8.01
N VAL A 4 31.03 18.09 -8.19
CA VAL A 4 30.43 17.53 -9.40
C VAL A 4 29.65 18.68 -10.06
N SER A 5 30.38 19.61 -10.68
CA SER A 5 29.89 20.85 -11.33
C SER A 5 29.36 21.95 -10.40
N ASN A 6 29.51 23.21 -10.83
CA ASN A 6 29.30 24.49 -10.09
C ASN A 6 27.91 24.73 -9.48
N LEU A 7 27.04 23.73 -9.39
CA LEU A 7 25.67 23.83 -8.87
C LEU A 7 25.37 22.84 -7.72
N PHE A 8 26.19 21.80 -7.51
CA PHE A 8 25.97 20.81 -6.46
C PHE A 8 27.26 20.49 -5.69
N THR A 9 27.29 20.82 -4.40
CA THR A 9 28.37 20.42 -3.50
C THR A 9 27.92 19.21 -2.70
N ILE A 10 28.60 18.08 -2.89
CA ILE A 10 28.41 16.90 -2.07
C ILE A 10 29.30 17.04 -0.84
N THR A 11 28.66 17.27 0.31
CA THR A 11 29.33 17.29 1.60
C THR A 11 29.50 15.87 2.13
N ASP A 12 30.47 15.66 3.01
CA ASP A 12 30.67 14.35 3.65
C ASP A 12 29.43 13.93 4.44
N ALA A 13 28.70 14.91 5.01
CA ALA A 13 27.39 14.71 5.60
C ALA A 13 26.33 14.24 4.58
N GLY A 14 26.35 14.77 3.35
CA GLY A 14 25.46 14.34 2.27
C GLY A 14 25.66 12.87 1.89
N ILE A 15 26.91 12.39 1.87
CA ILE A 15 27.23 10.98 1.62
C ILE A 15 26.71 10.10 2.76
N ALA A 16 26.91 10.52 4.02
CA ALA A 16 26.41 9.79 5.18
C ALA A 16 24.88 9.69 5.20
N ILE A 17 24.18 10.78 4.92
CA ILE A 17 22.70 10.81 4.82
C ILE A 17 22.22 9.89 3.70
N ALA A 18 22.87 9.91 2.54
CA ALA A 18 22.54 9.01 1.43
C ALA A 18 22.70 7.54 1.81
N GLY A 19 23.76 7.19 2.54
CA GLY A 19 23.98 5.84 3.06
C GLY A 19 22.87 5.38 4.00
N ILE A 20 22.48 6.22 4.95
CA ILE A 20 21.38 5.93 5.89
C ILE A 20 20.04 5.77 5.14
N ALA A 21 19.77 6.65 4.16
CA ALA A 21 18.54 6.59 3.37
C ALA A 21 18.43 5.27 2.58
N ILE A 22 19.53 4.81 1.97
CA ILE A 22 19.58 3.53 1.25
C ILE A 22 19.32 2.37 2.23
N ALA A 23 19.95 2.37 3.41
CA ALA A 23 19.74 1.34 4.41
C ALA A 23 18.26 1.29 4.89
N LEU A 24 17.66 2.44 5.15
CA LEU A 24 16.24 2.56 5.52
C LEU A 24 15.31 2.05 4.41
N MET A 25 15.61 2.36 3.15
CA MET A 25 14.84 1.88 2.00
C MET A 25 14.86 0.36 1.91
N ILE A 26 16.04 -0.26 2.08
CA ILE A 26 16.20 -1.71 2.05
C ILE A 26 15.44 -2.36 3.21
N MET A 27 15.60 -1.86 4.45
CA MET A 27 14.87 -2.39 5.60
C MET A 27 13.35 -2.27 5.42
N SER A 28 12.87 -1.13 4.94
CA SER A 28 11.44 -0.90 4.67
C SER A 28 10.88 -1.88 3.64
N SER A 29 11.66 -2.16 2.58
CA SER A 29 11.28 -3.13 1.55
C SER A 29 11.18 -4.57 2.12
N LEU A 30 12.13 -4.96 2.97
CA LEU A 30 12.14 -6.27 3.62
C LEU A 30 10.96 -6.43 4.58
N VAL A 31 10.69 -5.43 5.44
CA VAL A 31 9.52 -5.43 6.32
C VAL A 31 8.24 -5.56 5.50
N ARG A 32 8.09 -4.76 4.43
CA ARG A 32 6.91 -4.85 3.56
C ARG A 32 6.74 -6.24 2.97
N ARG A 33 7.82 -6.87 2.50
CA ARG A 33 7.77 -8.22 1.89
C ARG A 33 7.47 -9.31 2.92
N ALA A 34 7.96 -9.17 4.15
CA ALA A 34 7.71 -10.12 5.24
C ALA A 34 6.29 -9.99 5.81
N THR A 35 5.70 -8.79 5.79
CA THR A 35 4.44 -8.51 6.50
C THR A 35 3.22 -8.47 5.59
N VAL A 36 3.39 -8.12 4.30
CA VAL A 36 2.29 -8.07 3.32
C VAL A 36 2.15 -9.40 2.62
N ASP A 37 1.00 -10.03 2.81
CA ASP A 37 0.59 -11.18 2.01
C ASP A 37 0.14 -10.72 0.61
N MET A 38 1.04 -10.91 -0.37
CA MET A 38 0.83 -10.48 -1.75
C MET A 38 -0.25 -11.30 -2.47
N GLU A 39 -0.40 -12.59 -2.12
CA GLU A 39 -1.43 -13.45 -2.71
C GLU A 39 -2.81 -13.02 -2.24
N LYS A 40 -2.96 -12.80 -0.93
CA LYS A 40 -4.20 -12.30 -0.34
C LYS A 40 -4.58 -10.92 -0.87
N MET A 41 -3.60 -10.06 -1.16
CA MET A 41 -3.87 -8.78 -1.83
C MET A 41 -4.33 -8.92 -3.27
N LYS A 42 -3.79 -9.88 -4.01
CA LYS A 42 -4.26 -10.19 -5.36
C LYS A 42 -5.69 -10.72 -5.34
N GLU A 43 -5.99 -11.61 -4.39
CA GLU A 43 -7.33 -12.19 -4.22
C GLU A 43 -8.36 -11.10 -3.85
N ILE A 44 -8.07 -10.25 -2.87
CA ILE A 44 -8.98 -9.16 -2.46
C ILE A 44 -9.22 -8.18 -3.61
N LYS A 45 -8.19 -7.84 -4.39
CA LYS A 45 -8.35 -7.01 -5.60
C LYS A 45 -9.24 -7.65 -6.65
N ASN A 46 -9.12 -8.95 -6.86
CA ASN A 46 -9.98 -9.67 -7.80
C ASN A 46 -11.44 -9.68 -7.34
N LYS A 47 -11.70 -9.99 -6.05
CA LYS A 47 -13.05 -9.96 -5.47
C LYS A 47 -13.66 -8.56 -5.53
N LEU A 48 -12.88 -7.51 -5.26
CA LEU A 48 -13.34 -6.12 -5.40
C LEU A 48 -13.83 -5.82 -6.81
N LYS A 49 -13.07 -6.21 -7.85
CA LYS A 49 -13.48 -6.03 -9.24
C LYS A 49 -14.75 -6.81 -9.58
N GLU A 50 -14.86 -8.04 -9.10
CA GLU A 50 -16.06 -8.86 -9.30
C GLU A 50 -17.29 -8.20 -8.68
N HIS A 51 -17.23 -7.75 -7.43
CA HIS A 51 -18.34 -7.09 -6.77
C HIS A 51 -18.67 -5.71 -7.37
N GLN A 52 -17.68 -4.98 -7.89
CA GLN A 52 -17.90 -3.74 -8.65
C GLN A 52 -18.69 -4.01 -9.93
N GLU A 53 -18.37 -5.07 -10.68
CA GLU A 53 -19.13 -5.46 -11.86
C GLU A 53 -20.55 -5.92 -11.51
N VAL A 54 -20.72 -6.66 -10.41
CA VAL A 54 -22.05 -7.03 -9.89
C VAL A 54 -22.86 -5.78 -9.54
N MET A 55 -22.26 -4.81 -8.87
CA MET A 55 -22.90 -3.54 -8.52
C MET A 55 -23.31 -2.75 -9.76
N LYS A 56 -22.45 -2.67 -10.78
CA LYS A 56 -22.74 -2.01 -12.05
C LYS A 56 -23.90 -2.67 -12.79
N LYS A 57 -23.96 -4.00 -12.80
CA LYS A 57 -25.07 -4.77 -13.38
C LYS A 57 -26.37 -4.58 -12.59
N ALA A 58 -26.31 -4.65 -11.26
CA ALA A 58 -27.47 -4.48 -10.38
C ALA A 58 -28.05 -3.06 -10.44
N SER A 59 -27.19 -2.04 -10.56
CA SER A 59 -27.60 -0.64 -10.76
C SER A 59 -28.35 -0.46 -12.07
N ARG A 60 -27.89 -1.08 -13.16
CA ARG A 60 -28.56 -1.06 -14.46
C ARG A 60 -29.90 -1.81 -14.47
N SER A 61 -30.02 -2.87 -13.69
CA SER A 61 -31.25 -3.66 -13.58
C SER A 61 -32.22 -3.17 -12.51
N GLY A 62 -31.88 -2.12 -11.75
CA GLY A 62 -32.69 -1.61 -10.64
C GLY A 62 -32.81 -2.55 -9.43
N ASP A 63 -31.95 -3.56 -9.31
CA ASP A 63 -32.01 -4.54 -8.22
C ASP A 63 -31.32 -3.98 -6.96
N ILE A 64 -32.08 -3.23 -6.17
CA ILE A 64 -31.60 -2.55 -4.96
C ILE A 64 -31.02 -3.53 -3.93
N LYS A 65 -31.59 -4.73 -3.79
CA LYS A 65 -31.10 -5.74 -2.84
C LYS A 65 -29.73 -6.28 -3.24
N LYS A 66 -29.53 -6.59 -4.53
CA LYS A 66 -28.20 -6.98 -5.02
C LYS A 66 -27.18 -5.85 -4.92
N MET A 67 -27.62 -4.62 -5.16
CA MET A 67 -26.76 -3.45 -5.05
C MET A 67 -26.25 -3.24 -3.61
N GLN A 68 -27.14 -3.32 -2.61
CA GLN A 68 -26.78 -3.21 -1.19
C GLN A 68 -25.82 -4.34 -0.77
N ARG A 69 -26.10 -5.59 -1.14
CA ARG A 69 -25.20 -6.72 -0.82
C ARG A 69 -23.82 -6.56 -1.44
N ALA A 70 -23.75 -6.15 -2.72
CA ALA A 70 -22.47 -5.90 -3.38
C ALA A 70 -21.70 -4.75 -2.70
N GLN A 71 -22.41 -3.72 -2.22
CA GLN A 71 -21.80 -2.61 -1.48
C GLN A 71 -21.22 -3.05 -0.13
N GLU A 72 -21.96 -3.87 0.63
CA GLU A 72 -21.47 -4.43 1.89
C GLU A 72 -20.21 -5.28 1.69
N GLU A 73 -20.19 -6.13 0.67
CA GLU A 73 -19.02 -6.96 0.36
C GLU A 73 -17.81 -6.12 -0.09
N ILE A 74 -18.02 -5.08 -0.92
CA ILE A 74 -16.96 -4.12 -1.25
C ILE A 74 -16.43 -3.44 0.00
N MET A 75 -17.29 -3.03 0.93
CA MET A 75 -16.87 -2.39 2.17
C MET A 75 -16.03 -3.34 3.04
N LYS A 76 -16.46 -4.60 3.20
CA LYS A 76 -15.69 -5.63 3.93
C LYS A 76 -14.32 -5.86 3.31
N LEU A 77 -14.24 -6.04 1.99
CA LEU A 77 -12.99 -6.26 1.27
C LEU A 77 -12.08 -5.04 1.33
N THR A 78 -12.64 -3.83 1.29
CA THR A 78 -11.89 -2.59 1.46
C THR A 78 -11.30 -2.49 2.86
N MET A 79 -12.06 -2.86 3.89
CA MET A 79 -11.58 -2.90 5.27
C MET A 79 -10.47 -3.94 5.46
N GLU A 80 -10.59 -5.11 4.82
CA GLU A 80 -9.56 -6.14 4.85
C GLU A 80 -8.28 -5.71 4.14
N ASN A 81 -8.40 -5.03 2.99
CA ASN A 81 -7.29 -4.40 2.28
C ASN A 81 -6.57 -3.35 3.13
N LEU A 82 -7.35 -2.53 3.84
CA LEU A 82 -6.83 -1.52 4.75
C LEU A 82 -6.07 -2.15 5.92
N LYS A 83 -6.61 -3.22 6.55
CA LYS A 83 -5.89 -3.98 7.60
C LYS A 83 -4.56 -4.55 7.10
N GLN A 84 -4.52 -5.09 5.89
CA GLN A 84 -3.28 -5.59 5.29
C GLN A 84 -2.27 -4.46 5.01
N SER A 85 -2.75 -3.27 4.64
CA SER A 85 -1.90 -2.08 4.45
C SER A 85 -1.42 -1.48 5.77
N LEU A 86 -2.21 -1.60 6.85
CA LEU A 86 -1.88 -1.16 8.18
C LEU A 86 -0.86 -2.06 8.88
N LYS A 87 -0.77 -3.35 8.54
CA LYS A 87 0.23 -4.26 9.14
C LYS A 87 1.67 -3.73 9.01
N PRO A 88 2.19 -3.43 7.80
CA PRO A 88 3.50 -2.79 7.65
C PRO A 88 3.59 -1.44 8.36
N MET A 89 2.54 -0.61 8.25
CA MET A 89 2.53 0.70 8.89
C MET A 89 2.62 0.61 10.41
N SER A 90 1.97 -0.37 11.06
CA SER A 90 2.11 -0.56 12.51
C SER A 90 3.54 -0.92 12.90
N ILE A 91 4.23 -1.72 12.08
CA ILE A 91 5.62 -2.11 12.32
C ILE A 91 6.58 -0.94 12.06
N THR A 92 6.28 -0.04 11.12
CA THR A 92 7.12 1.13 10.87
C THR A 92 6.78 2.31 11.77
N ILE A 93 5.51 2.62 12.03
CA ILE A 93 5.10 3.79 12.84
C ILE A 93 5.45 3.61 14.32
N ILE A 94 5.28 2.41 14.91
CA ILE A 94 5.60 2.15 16.33
C ILE A 94 7.07 2.46 16.68
N PRO A 95 8.08 2.12 15.87
CA PRO A 95 9.47 2.48 16.17
C PRO A 95 9.89 3.90 15.77
N PHE A 96 9.10 4.64 14.98
CA PHE A 96 9.44 5.99 14.50
C PHE A 96 8.71 7.14 15.24
N ILE A 97 7.66 6.84 16.03
CA ILE A 97 6.95 7.77 16.95
C ILE A 97 7.36 7.49 18.39
#